data_AF-D8J4X1-F1
#
_entry.id   AF-D8J4X1-F1
#
_cell.length_a   1.000
_cell.length_b   1.000
_cell.length_c   1.000
_cell.angle_alpha   90.00
_cell.angle_beta   90.00
_cell.angle_gamma   90.00
#
_symmetry.space_group_name_H-M   'P 1'
#
loop_
_entity.id
_entity.type
_entity.pdbx_description
1 polymer ?
#
loop_
_entity_poly.entity_id
_entity_poly.type
_entity_poly.pdbx_seq_one_letter_code
_entity_poly.pdbx_strand_id
1 'polypeptide(L)'
;MDELDVPDPELGTATIVFETPNGEVDHLTVENEYVVYFQDHWQVKAGEDGAGNDVVRRIPKEKVYYVERSVEEFQDRIDALLDRAKDRFDLDSLNLG
;
A
#
# COMPACT_ATOMS: atom_id res chain seq x y z
N MET A 1 20.06 -29.80 2.07
CA MET A 1 18.88 -29.16 1.43
C MET A 1 18.47 -28.12 2.42
N ASP A 2 19.16 -27.00 2.37
CA ASP A 2 18.88 -25.83 3.15
C ASP A 2 17.56 -25.28 2.61
N GLU A 3 16.51 -25.37 3.41
CA GLU A 3 15.27 -24.64 3.18
C GLU A 3 15.67 -23.19 2.92
N LEU A 4 15.42 -22.72 1.69
CA LEU A 4 15.55 -21.32 1.38
C LEU A 4 14.57 -20.60 2.29
N ASP A 5 15.09 -19.96 3.32
CA ASP A 5 14.44 -18.85 4.03
C ASP A 5 14.28 -17.75 2.97
N VAL A 6 13.25 -17.90 2.14
CA VAL A 6 12.80 -16.83 1.25
C VAL A 6 12.13 -15.89 2.23
N PRO A 7 12.71 -14.73 2.58
CA PRO A 7 11.99 -13.77 3.38
C PRO A 7 10.67 -13.53 2.66
N ASP A 8 9.54 -13.68 3.35
CA ASP A 8 8.26 -13.22 2.82
C ASP A 8 8.55 -11.80 2.32
N PRO A 9 8.42 -11.55 0.99
CA PRO A 9 8.71 -10.23 0.46
C PRO A 9 7.88 -9.28 1.30
N GLU A 10 8.48 -8.30 1.98
CA GLU A 10 7.72 -7.41 2.86
C GLU A 10 6.72 -6.71 1.96
N LEU A 11 5.48 -7.23 1.90
CA LEU A 11 4.45 -6.84 0.95
C LEU A 11 3.88 -5.50 1.41
N GLY A 12 4.72 -4.49 1.65
CA GLY A 12 4.42 -3.15 2.12
C GLY A 12 3.18 -3.02 3.00
N THR A 13 2.50 -1.89 2.85
CA THR A 13 1.27 -1.59 3.56
C THR A 13 0.26 -1.01 2.59
N ALA A 14 -1.00 -1.13 2.91
CA ALA A 14 -2.08 -0.51 2.18
C ALA A 14 -2.94 0.32 3.13
N THR A 15 -3.29 1.52 2.69
CA THR A 15 -4.23 2.38 3.38
C THR A 15 -5.49 2.52 2.53
N ILE A 16 -6.63 2.10 3.07
CA ILE A 16 -7.95 2.30 2.46
C ILE A 16 -8.68 3.42 3.19
N VAL A 17 -9.22 4.38 2.42
CA VAL A 17 -10.02 5.49 2.95
C VAL A 17 -11.44 5.38 2.43
N PHE A 18 -12.41 5.38 3.35
CA PHE A 18 -13.80 5.08 3.04
C PHE A 18 -14.78 5.85 3.91
N GLU A 19 -16.02 5.96 3.45
CA GLU A 19 -17.15 6.52 4.19
C GLU A 19 -17.79 5.44 5.08
N THR A 20 -17.96 5.77 6.35
CA THR A 20 -18.63 4.94 7.36
C THR A 20 -20.15 5.02 7.23
N PRO A 21 -20.91 4.12 7.87
CA PRO A 21 -22.37 4.18 7.90
C PRO A 21 -22.95 5.48 8.48
N ASN A 22 -22.17 6.22 9.28
CA ASN A 22 -22.56 7.51 9.87
C ASN A 22 -22.31 8.70 8.93
N GLY A 23 -21.72 8.47 7.75
CA GLY A 23 -21.31 9.52 6.80
C GLY A 23 -19.96 10.18 7.14
N GLU A 24 -19.21 9.62 8.08
CA GLU A 24 -17.87 10.08 8.44
C GLU A 24 -16.81 9.38 7.58
N VAL A 25 -15.70 10.05 7.28
CA VAL A 25 -14.56 9.46 6.56
C VAL A 25 -13.61 8.80 7.56
N ASP A 26 -13.29 7.53 7.33
CA ASP A 26 -12.40 6.71 8.15
C ASP A 26 -11.31 6.06 7.29
N HIS A 27 -10.24 5.57 7.92
CA HIS A 27 -9.14 4.91 7.24
C HIS A 27 -8.63 3.68 7.97
N LEU A 28 -8.18 2.68 7.22
CA LEU A 28 -7.53 1.48 7.76
C LEU A 28 -6.20 1.26 7.04
N THR A 29 -5.14 1.07 7.81
CA THR A 29 -3.82 0.68 7.31
C THR A 29 -3.55 -0.77 7.69
N VAL A 30 -3.30 -1.62 6.70
CA VAL A 30 -3.03 -3.05 6.85
C VAL A 30 -1.87 -3.48 5.95
N GLU A 31 -1.34 -4.68 6.09
CA GLU A 31 -0.39 -5.25 5.12
C GLU A 31 -1.09 -5.51 3.77
N ASN A 32 -0.36 -5.46 2.65
CA ASN A 32 -1.02 -5.57 1.33
C ASN A 32 -1.79 -6.89 1.14
N GLU A 33 -1.36 -7.97 1.80
CA GLU A 33 -2.05 -9.27 1.77
C GLU A 33 -3.44 -9.23 2.43
N TYR A 34 -3.64 -8.32 3.38
CA TYR A 34 -4.88 -8.18 4.14
C TYR A 34 -5.88 -7.20 3.52
N VAL A 35 -5.61 -6.71 2.31
CA VAL A 35 -6.55 -5.90 1.53
C VAL A 35 -6.75 -6.45 0.11
N VAL A 36 -7.99 -6.78 -0.23
CA VAL A 36 -8.33 -7.34 -1.54
C VAL A 36 -9.62 -6.76 -2.07
N TYR A 37 -9.70 -6.58 -3.39
CA TYR A 37 -10.93 -6.22 -4.08
C TYR A 37 -11.61 -7.46 -4.67
N PHE A 38 -12.87 -7.69 -4.31
CA PHE A 38 -13.65 -8.85 -4.75
C PHE A 38 -15.16 -8.57 -4.72
N GLN A 39 -15.90 -9.02 -5.73
CA GLN A 39 -17.37 -8.84 -5.84
C GLN A 39 -17.84 -7.40 -5.59
N ASP A 40 -17.19 -6.41 -6.20
CA ASP A 40 -17.49 -4.99 -6.02
C ASP A 40 -17.30 -4.44 -4.59
N HIS A 41 -16.58 -5.19 -3.75
CA HIS A 41 -16.24 -4.81 -2.39
C HIS A 41 -14.75 -4.87 -2.15
N TRP A 42 -14.27 -3.97 -1.32
CA TRP A 42 -12.99 -4.09 -0.64
C TRP A 42 -13.16 -4.93 0.60
N GLN A 43 -12.27 -5.90 0.80
CA GLN A 43 -12.18 -6.71 2.00
C GLN A 43 -10.88 -6.34 2.70
N VAL A 44 -10.98 -5.89 3.96
CA VAL A 44 -9.85 -5.42 4.77
C VAL A 44 -9.90 -6.07 6.16
N LYS A 45 -8.77 -6.55 6.67
CA LYS A 45 -8.66 -7.03 8.06
C LYS A 45 -8.93 -5.87 9.03
N ALA A 46 -9.89 -6.03 9.91
CA ALA A 46 -10.36 -5.00 10.85
C ALA A 46 -10.05 -5.32 12.32
N GLY A 47 -9.32 -6.41 12.59
CA GLY A 47 -8.94 -6.87 13.92
C GLY A 47 -9.16 -8.37 14.09
N GLU A 48 -9.21 -8.80 15.34
CA GLU A 48 -9.49 -10.19 15.75
C GLU A 48 -10.73 -10.22 16.65
N ASP A 49 -11.50 -11.30 16.62
CA ASP A 49 -12.63 -11.50 17.53
C ASP A 49 -12.16 -12.07 18.89
N GLY A 50 -13.09 -12.22 19.84
CA GLY A 50 -12.80 -12.71 21.20
C GLY A 50 -12.23 -14.13 21.30
N ALA A 51 -12.28 -14.90 20.22
CA ALA A 51 -11.65 -16.22 20.07
C ALA A 51 -10.36 -16.19 19.24
N GLY A 52 -9.90 -15.02 18.80
CA GLY A 52 -8.66 -14.86 18.02
C GLY A 52 -8.80 -15.21 16.54
N ASN A 53 -10.00 -15.15 15.95
CA ASN A 53 -10.12 -15.26 14.49
C ASN A 53 -10.13 -13.87 13.86
N ASP A 54 -9.57 -13.78 12.65
CA ASP A 54 -9.52 -12.54 11.90
C ASP A 54 -10.91 -12.04 11.50
N VAL A 55 -11.18 -10.77 11.79
CA VAL A 55 -12.40 -10.09 11.40
C VAL A 55 -12.15 -9.35 10.09
N VAL A 56 -12.87 -9.75 9.04
CA VAL A 56 -12.81 -9.10 7.73
C VAL A 56 -13.96 -8.11 7.57
N ARG A 57 -13.64 -6.85 7.27
CA ARG A 57 -14.62 -5.81 6.93
C ARG A 57 -14.79 -5.74 5.43
N ARG A 58 -16.05 -5.77 4.97
CA ARG A 58 -16.43 -5.57 3.57
C ARG A 58 -16.94 -4.15 3.35
N ILE A 59 -16.32 -3.42 2.44
CA ILE A 59 -16.62 -2.03 2.13
C ILE A 59 -17.01 -1.95 0.64
N PRO A 60 -18.23 -1.52 0.30
CA PRO A 60 -18.64 -1.39 -1.10
C PRO A 60 -17.78 -0.36 -1.83
N LYS A 61 -17.45 -0.62 -3.11
CA LYS A 61 -16.57 0.25 -3.91
C LYS A 61 -17.03 1.72 -3.95
N GLU A 62 -18.34 1.94 -3.92
CA GLU A 62 -18.95 3.27 -4.00
C GLU A 62 -18.72 4.12 -2.74
N LYS A 63 -18.32 3.49 -1.64
CA LYS A 63 -17.99 4.14 -0.37
C LYS A 63 -16.50 4.30 -0.16
N VAL A 64 -15.66 3.85 -1.09
CA VAL A 64 -14.20 3.99 -1.00
C VAL A 64 -13.76 5.20 -1.81
N TYR A 65 -13.02 6.10 -1.15
CA TYR A 65 -12.42 7.25 -1.80
C TYR A 65 -11.16 6.84 -2.54
N TYR A 66 -10.25 6.14 -1.87
CA TYR A 66 -9.03 5.62 -2.46
C TYR A 66 -8.44 4.46 -1.66
N VAL A 67 -7.56 3.72 -2.33
CA VAL A 67 -6.65 2.75 -1.72
C VAL A 67 -5.25 3.09 -2.16
N GLU A 68 -4.39 3.42 -1.19
CA GLU A 68 -2.96 3.64 -1.39
C GLU A 68 -2.21 2.37 -0.99
N ARG A 69 -1.17 1.99 -1.74
CA ARG A 69 -0.32 0.84 -1.44
C ARG A 69 1.15 1.25 -1.49
N SER A 70 1.86 0.98 -0.41
CA SER A 70 3.31 0.97 -0.35
C SER A 70 3.79 -0.32 -1.00
N VAL A 71 4.71 -0.21 -1.94
CA VAL A 71 5.37 -1.34 -2.61
C VAL A 71 6.86 -1.03 -2.64
N GLU A 72 7.69 -1.90 -2.09
CA GLU A 72 9.14 -1.69 -2.00
C GLU A 72 9.76 -1.49 -3.40
N GLU A 73 9.37 -2.30 -4.40
CA GLU A 73 9.85 -2.13 -5.78
C GLU A 73 9.44 -0.80 -6.44
N PHE A 74 8.38 -0.15 -5.97
CA PHE A 74 7.98 1.16 -6.50
C PHE A 74 8.83 2.29 -5.92
N GLN A 75 9.21 2.21 -4.64
CA GLN A 75 10.18 3.15 -4.06
C GLN A 75 11.52 3.03 -4.78
N ASP A 76 12.04 1.81 -4.98
CA ASP A 76 13.27 1.58 -5.75
C ASP A 76 13.19 2.17 -7.18
N ARG A 77 12.04 2.04 -7.86
CA ARG A 77 11.84 2.67 -9.17
C ARG A 77 11.72 4.19 -9.12
N ILE A 78 11.08 4.75 -8.10
CA ILE A 78 10.95 6.21 -7.91
C ILE A 78 12.30 6.82 -7.53
N ASP A 79 13.04 6.22 -6.61
CA ASP A 79 14.41 6.60 -6.26
C ASP A 79 15.32 6.51 -7.48
N ALA A 80 15.27 5.41 -8.25
CA ALA A 80 16.06 5.29 -9.49
C ALA A 80 15.68 6.34 -10.56
N LEU A 81 14.44 6.83 -10.57
CA LEU A 81 14.01 7.93 -11.45
C LEU A 81 14.45 9.29 -10.91
N LEU A 82 14.37 9.52 -9.59
CA LEU A 82 14.83 10.73 -8.93
C LEU A 82 16.35 10.89 -9.02
N ASP A 83 17.10 9.81 -8.89
CA ASP A 83 18.56 9.79 -9.00
C ASP A 83 19.01 10.16 -10.42
N ARG A 84 18.37 9.57 -11.44
CA ARG A 84 18.59 9.98 -12.85
C ARG A 84 18.20 11.43 -13.13
N ALA A 85 17.18 11.96 -12.45
CA ALA A 85 16.81 13.35 -12.58
C ALA A 85 17.87 14.26 -11.95
N LYS A 86 18.36 13.95 -10.74
CA LYS A 86 19.43 14.70 -10.07
C LYS A 86 20.73 14.70 -10.90
N ASP A 87 21.13 13.57 -11.45
CA ASP A 87 22.32 13.44 -12.31
C ASP A 87 22.22 14.33 -13.57
N ARG A 88 21.02 14.41 -14.16
CA ARG A 88 20.72 15.31 -15.30
C ARG A 88 20.77 16.80 -14.92
N PHE A 89 20.38 17.17 -13.70
CA PHE A 89 20.46 18.55 -13.23
C PHE A 89 21.88 18.96 -12.80
N ASP A 90 22.70 18.02 -12.32
CA ASP A 90 24.11 18.26 -11.97
C ASP A 90 24.96 18.55 -13.22
N LEU A 91 24.67 17.88 -14.35
CA LEU A 91 25.30 18.14 -15.65
C LEU A 91 24.97 19.51 -16.26
N ASP A 92 23.81 20.10 -15.95
CA ASP A 92 23.42 21.44 -16.44
C ASP A 92 24.12 22.56 -15.64
N SER A 93 24.57 22.25 -14.42
CA SER A 93 25.27 23.18 -13.52
C SER A 93 26.76 23.36 -13.88
N LEU A 94 27.30 22.50 -14.74
CA LEU A 94 28.72 22.49 -15.14
C LEU A 94 28.98 23.10 -16.53
N ASN A 95 27.95 23.67 -17.18
CA ASN A 95 28.10 24.33 -18.48
C ASN A 95 27.65 25.80 -18.42
N LEU A 96 28.28 26.55 -17.52
CA LEU A 96 28.29 28.01 -17.53
C LEU A 96 29.74 28.46 -17.32
N GLY A 97 30.51 28.43 -18.41
CA GLY A 97 31.91 28.87 -18.47
C GLY A 97 32.53 28.65 -19.85
#